data_AF-W0E942-F1
#
_entry.id   AF-W0E942-F1
#
_cell.length_a   1.000
_cell.length_b   1.000
_cell.length_c   1.000
_cell.angle_alpha   90.00
_cell.angle_beta   90.00
_cell.angle_gamma   90.00
#
_symmetry.space_group_name_H-M   'P 1'
#
loop_
_entity.id
_entity.type
_entity.pdbx_description
1 polymer ?
#
loop_
_entity_poly.entity_id
_entity_poly.type
_entity_poly.pdbx_seq_one_letter_code
_entity_poly.pdbx_strand_id
1 'polypeptide(L)' 'MFVAVYGMAVSGIQAHIIRIEVDVSNGLPVFDMVGLPATAVRESRV' A
#
# COMPACT_ATOMS: atom_id res chain seq x y z
N MET A 1 -0.98 14.85 4.97
CA MET A 1 -1.56 14.22 6.17
C MET A 1 -1.06 12.81 6.13
N PHE A 2 -0.17 12.50 7.06
CA PHE A 2 0.48 11.20 7.11
C PHE A 2 -0.30 10.24 8.00
N VAL A 3 -0.48 9.01 7.51
CA VAL A 3 -1.04 7.90 8.28
C VAL A 3 -0.23 6.63 8.00
N ALA A 4 -0.05 5.81 9.05
CA ALA A 4 0.56 4.51 8.93
C ALA A 4 -0.37 3.44 9.50
N VAL A 5 -0.52 2.32 8.79
CA VAL A 5 -1.33 1.17 9.20
C VAL A 5 -0.55 -0.12 9.00
N TYR A 6 -0.83 -1.14 9.81
CA TYR A 6 -0.26 -2.47 9.63
C TYR A 6 -1.21 -3.37 8.85
N GLY A 7 -0.65 -4.19 7.98
CA GLY A 7 -1.34 -5.21 7.21
C GLY A 7 -0.54 -6.51 7.20
N MET A 8 -1.02 -7.48 6.42
CA MET A 8 -0.36 -8.76 6.23
C MET A 8 -0.38 -9.15 4.76
N ALA A 9 0.75 -9.64 4.27
CA ALA A 9 0.87 -10.27 2.96
C ALA A 9 1.25 -11.75 3.14
N VAL A 10 0.74 -12.61 2.27
CA VAL A 10 1.10 -14.03 2.24
C VAL A 10 1.95 -14.30 1.00
N SER A 11 3.12 -14.91 1.20
CA SER A 11 3.99 -15.39 0.13
C SER A 11 4.16 -16.90 0.28
N GLY A 12 3.49 -17.67 -0.58
CA GLY A 12 3.36 -19.12 -0.42
C GLY A 12 2.65 -19.47 0.88
N ILE A 13 3.36 -20.10 1.82
CA ILE A 13 2.85 -20.45 3.16
C ILE A 13 3.31 -19.48 4.27
N GLN A 14 4.08 -18.45 3.92
CA GLN A 14 4.69 -17.54 4.88
C GLN A 14 3.90 -16.24 4.99
N ALA A 15 3.56 -15.88 6.23
CA ALA A 15 2.93 -14.62 6.60
C ALA A 15 3.98 -13.53 6.80
N HIS A 16 3.76 -12.36 6.20
CA HIS A 16 4.63 -11.20 6.31
C HIS A 16 3.82 -10.03 6.85
N ILE A 17 4.21 -9.48 7.99
CA ILE A 17 3.64 -8.23 8.49
C ILE A 17 4.18 -7.09 7.62
N ILE A 18 3.28 -6.27 7.10
CA ILE A 18 3.63 -5.10 6.28
C ILE A 18 3.18 -3.83 6.97
N ARG A 19 3.98 -2.77 6.83
CA ARG A 19 3.63 -1.42 7.28
C ARG A 19 3.32 -0.58 6.05
N ILE A 20 2.11 -0.06 5.99
CA ILE A 20 1.60 0.74 4.89
C ILE A 20 1.64 2.19 5.35
N GLU A 21 2.22 3.05 4.52
CA GLU A 21 2.31 4.49 4.75
C GLU A 21 1.52 5.20 3.66
N VAL A 22 0.70 6.17 4.06
CA VAL A 22 -0.08 7.01 3.15
C VAL A 22 0.14 8.46 3.56
N ASP A 23 0.50 9.31 2.60
CA ASP A 23 0.44 10.75 2.77
C ASP A 23 -0.60 11.36 1.82
N VAL A 24 -1.52 12.13 2.40
CA VAL A 24 -2.56 12.85 1.67
C VAL A 24 -2.25 14.34 1.70
N SER A 25 -1.91 14.91 0.55
CA SER A 25 -1.63 16.34 0.41
C SER A 25 -2.73 17.05 -0.37
N ASN A 26 -3.03 18.31 -0.01
CA ASN A 26 -4.01 19.11 -0.72
C ASN A 26 -3.44 19.50 -2.10
N GLY A 27 -4.13 19.12 -3.17
CA GLY A 27 -3.67 19.32 -4.54
C GLY A 27 -4.63 18.70 -5.55
N LEU A 28 -4.15 18.48 -6.77
CA LEU A 28 -4.92 17.76 -7.78
C LEU A 28 -5.16 16.31 -7.32
N PRO A 29 -6.30 15.69 -7.68
CA PRO A 29 -6.57 14.29 -7.38
C PRO A 29 -5.62 13.41 -8.17
N VAL A 30 -4.51 13.03 -7.54
CA VAL A 30 -3.47 12.16 -8.08
C VAL A 30 -3.21 11.07 -7.04
N PHE A 31 -3.00 9.85 -7.51
CA PHE A 31 -2.67 8.72 -6.66
C PHE A 31 -1.40 8.06 -7.19
N ASP A 32 -0.35 8.08 -6.37
CA ASP A 32 0.92 7.46 -6.64
C ASP A 32 1.19 6.37 -5.61
N MET A 33 1.60 5.18 -6.07
CA MET A 33 1.96 4.06 -5.20
C MET A 33 3.42 3.67 -5.47
N VAL A 34 4.22 3.72 -4.42
CA VAL A 34 5.66 3.38 -4.43
C VAL A 34 5.91 2.20 -3.48
N GLY A 35 6.88 1.34 -3.78
CA GLY A 35 7.15 0.11 -3.03
C GLY A 35 7.03 -1.19 -3.86
N LEU A 36 6.80 -2.32 -3.19
CA LEU A 36 6.76 -3.67 -3.79
C LEU A 36 5.75 -3.73 -4.96
N PRO A 37 6.21 -3.89 -6.23
CA PRO A 37 5.42 -3.59 -7.42
C PRO A 37 4.57 -4.78 -7.90
N ALA A 38 4.08 -5.63 -7.00
CA ALA A 38 3.23 -6.75 -7.42
C ALA A 38 1.91 -6.21 -8.00
N THR A 39 1.53 -6.67 -9.18
CA THR A 39 0.30 -6.26 -9.90
C THR A 39 -0.94 -6.36 -9.01
N ALA A 40 -1.01 -7.40 -8.16
CA ALA A 40 -2.09 -7.60 -7.20
C ALA A 40 -2.29 -6.43 -6.22
N VAL A 41 -1.21 -5.75 -5.82
CA VAL A 41 -1.29 -4.56 -4.93
C VAL A 41 -1.82 -3.35 -5.70
N ARG A 42 -1.49 -3.23 -6.99
CA ARG A 42 -2.03 -2.16 -7.87
C ARG A 42 -3.51 -2.37 -8.20
N GLU A 43 -3.95 -3.61 -8.34
CA GLU A 43 -5.33 -4.00 -8.68
C GLU A 43 -6.29 -4.00 -7.50
N SER A 44 -5.79 -4.01 -6.26
CA SER A 44 -6.61 -3.86 -5.04
C SER A 44 -7.27 -2.48 -4.90
N ARG A 45 -7.17 -1.63 -5.94
CA ARG A 45 -7.79 -0.31 -6.08
C ARG A 45 -9.28 -0.43 -6.40
N VAL A 46 -10.07 -0.93 -5.45
CA VAL A 46 -11.55 -0.95 -5.51
C VAL A 46 -12.12 -0.19 -4.32
#